data_AF-A0A7Y2DD66-F1
#
_entry.id   AF-A0A7Y2DD66-F1
#
_cell.length_a   1.000
_cell.length_b   1.000
_cell.length_c   1.000
_cell.angle_alpha   90.00
_cell.angle_beta   90.00
_cell.angle_gamma   90.00
#
_symmetry.space_group_name_H-M   'P 1'
#
loop_
_entity.id
_entity.type
_entity.pdbx_description
1 polymer ?
#
loop_
_entity_poly.entity_id
_entity_poly.type
_entity_poly.pdbx_seq_one_letter_code
_entity_poly.pdbx_strand_id
1 'polypeptide(L)'
;MLDHIFSDVISSLREVIESVGLERTVVDERFQSDILLGDLTWSSSYALPGESTPARARLDLTAQWTAAAQAAYRQWVDGDDPPTSPTIALDVAFRLQEQPEPPDVAALHQTLPIDSPPLGDDTLRRADPTIETIYGADLTAAPSYAYEVAYEGTLALSEADLTGGPELDDRLTALGGWAAGLLAQLS
;
A
#
# COMPACT_ATOMS: atom_id res chain seq x y z
N MET A 1 -23.06 0.98 12.22
CA MET A 1 -22.97 1.08 10.76
C MET A 1 -21.55 1.50 10.50
N LEU A 2 -20.65 0.53 10.24
CA LEU A 2 -19.26 0.84 9.93
C LEU A 2 -19.25 1.59 8.59
N ASP A 3 -18.63 2.75 8.62
CA ASP A 3 -18.74 3.82 7.64
C ASP A 3 -18.31 3.38 6.22
N HIS A 4 -19.17 3.65 5.22
CA HIS A 4 -19.01 3.21 3.84
C HIS A 4 -17.66 3.61 3.22
N ILE A 5 -17.16 4.80 3.55
CA ILE A 5 -16.01 5.39 2.86
C ILE A 5 -14.72 4.55 2.93
N PHE A 6 -14.41 3.91 4.06
CA PHE A 6 -13.21 3.08 4.16
C PHE A 6 -13.36 1.76 3.42
N SER A 7 -14.55 1.16 3.46
CA SER A 7 -14.86 -0.03 2.65
C SER A 7 -14.84 0.28 1.15
N ASP A 8 -15.29 1.48 0.77
CA ASP A 8 -15.29 1.95 -0.62
C ASP A 8 -13.85 2.16 -1.10
N VAL A 9 -13.00 2.83 -0.31
CA VAL A 9 -11.57 2.98 -0.62
C VAL A 9 -10.87 1.63 -0.73
N ILE A 10 -11.13 0.68 0.17
CA ILE A 10 -10.59 -0.70 0.08
C ILE A 10 -11.04 -1.36 -1.23
N SER A 11 -12.31 -1.19 -1.61
CA SER A 11 -12.86 -1.77 -2.83
C SER A 11 -12.22 -1.16 -4.08
N SER A 12 -12.12 0.17 -4.16
CA SER A 12 -11.44 0.87 -5.26
C SER A 12 -9.95 0.50 -5.34
N LEU A 13 -9.24 0.40 -4.21
CA LEU A 13 -7.85 -0.05 -4.17
C LEU A 13 -7.69 -1.45 -4.76
N ARG A 14 -8.56 -2.40 -4.35
CA ARG A 14 -8.56 -3.75 -4.89
C ARG A 14 -8.82 -3.76 -6.39
N GLU A 15 -9.90 -3.10 -6.81
CA GLU A 15 -10.32 -3.08 -8.22
C GLU A 15 -9.23 -2.50 -9.12
N VAL A 16 -8.64 -1.38 -8.72
CA VAL A 16 -7.56 -0.76 -9.49
C VAL A 16 -6.35 -1.67 -9.60
N ILE A 17 -5.90 -2.27 -8.50
CA ILE A 17 -4.70 -3.11 -8.48
C ILE A 17 -4.90 -4.38 -9.31
N GLU A 18 -6.09 -4.97 -9.26
CA GLU A 18 -6.43 -6.12 -10.10
C GLU A 18 -6.61 -5.71 -11.57
N SER A 19 -7.10 -4.49 -11.85
CA SER A 19 -7.26 -3.99 -13.22
C SER A 19 -5.95 -3.80 -13.97
N VAL A 20 -4.84 -3.54 -13.24
CA VAL A 20 -3.50 -3.42 -13.81
C VAL A 20 -2.78 -4.76 -13.95
N GLY A 21 -3.48 -5.86 -13.71
CA GLY A 21 -3.02 -7.23 -13.97
C GLY A 21 -2.18 -7.83 -12.84
N LEU A 22 -2.16 -7.24 -11.64
CA LEU A 22 -1.55 -7.89 -10.48
C LEU A 22 -2.48 -8.95 -9.90
N GLU A 23 -1.92 -10.10 -9.55
CA GLU A 23 -2.65 -11.21 -8.95
C GLU A 23 -2.48 -11.19 -7.43
N ARG A 24 -3.58 -11.38 -6.71
CA ARG A 24 -3.53 -11.47 -5.26
C ARG A 24 -2.80 -12.76 -4.85
N THR A 25 -1.77 -12.62 -4.01
CA THR A 25 -1.01 -13.77 -3.52
C THR A 25 -1.81 -14.54 -2.48
N VAL A 26 -1.45 -15.81 -2.21
CA VAL A 26 -2.12 -16.70 -1.25
C VAL A 26 -1.85 -16.31 0.23
N VAL A 27 -1.59 -15.04 0.50
CA VAL A 27 -1.55 -14.46 1.84
C VAL A 27 -2.92 -13.85 2.10
N ASP A 28 -3.58 -14.29 3.17
CA ASP A 28 -4.92 -13.81 3.52
C ASP A 28 -4.94 -12.28 3.59
N GLU A 29 -5.91 -11.69 2.88
CA GLU A 29 -6.33 -10.32 3.11
C GLU A 29 -6.71 -10.18 4.59
N ARG A 30 -6.16 -9.16 5.25
CA ARG A 30 -6.37 -8.96 6.69
C ARG A 30 -7.16 -7.69 6.91
N PHE A 31 -8.22 -7.80 7.68
CA PHE A 31 -8.92 -6.66 8.25
C PHE A 31 -8.84 -6.76 9.77
N GLN A 32 -8.30 -5.73 10.41
CA GLN A 32 -8.13 -5.65 11.84
C GLN A 32 -8.84 -4.40 12.38
N SER A 33 -9.55 -4.57 13.50
CA SER A 33 -10.06 -3.47 14.30
C SER A 33 -9.34 -3.49 15.64
N ASP A 34 -8.69 -2.37 15.98
CA ASP A 34 -8.13 -2.17 17.30
C ASP A 34 -9.27 -1.82 18.28
N ILE A 35 -9.52 -2.70 19.25
CA ILE A 35 -10.62 -2.53 20.21
C ILE A 35 -10.35 -1.37 21.19
N LEU A 36 -9.08 -1.09 21.48
CA LEU A 36 -8.70 -0.07 22.46
C LEU A 36 -8.63 1.31 21.85
N LEU A 37 -8.00 1.43 20.68
CA LEU A 37 -7.78 2.70 19.99
C LEU A 37 -8.93 3.03 19.02
N GLY A 38 -9.63 2.01 18.50
CA GLY A 38 -10.69 2.17 17.52
C GLY A 38 -10.18 2.25 16.07
N ASP A 39 -8.88 2.10 15.85
CA ASP A 39 -8.28 2.11 14.51
C ASP A 39 -8.73 0.92 13.68
N LEU A 40 -8.92 1.14 12.38
CA LEU A 40 -9.20 0.10 11.41
C LEU A 40 -8.00 -0.03 10.48
N THR A 41 -7.55 -1.25 10.24
CA THR A 41 -6.45 -1.54 9.32
C THR A 41 -6.87 -2.62 8.35
N TRP A 42 -6.61 -2.39 7.07
CA TRP A 42 -6.75 -3.36 6.01
C TRP A 42 -5.39 -3.59 5.35
N SER A 43 -5.07 -4.84 5.01
CA SER A 43 -3.88 -5.15 4.21
C SER A 43 -4.10 -6.29 3.24
N SER A 44 -3.44 -6.20 2.09
CA SER A 44 -3.47 -7.20 1.01
C SER A 44 -2.15 -7.23 0.26
N SER A 45 -1.83 -8.40 -0.30
CA SER A 45 -0.56 -8.66 -0.98
C SER A 45 -0.78 -9.13 -2.41
N TYR A 46 -0.08 -8.53 -3.36
CA TYR A 46 -0.20 -8.78 -4.80
C TYR A 46 1.15 -9.10 -5.44
N ALA A 47 1.15 -9.83 -6.54
CA ALA A 47 2.33 -10.18 -7.31
C ALA A 47 2.05 -10.13 -8.81
N LEU A 48 3.08 -10.26 -9.62
CA LEU A 48 2.91 -10.41 -11.07
C LEU A 48 2.27 -11.78 -11.40
N PRO A 49 1.54 -11.88 -12.52
CA PRO A 49 0.93 -13.14 -12.93
C PRO A 49 1.96 -14.25 -13.11
N GLY A 50 1.65 -15.44 -12.58
CA GLY A 50 2.50 -16.62 -12.72
C GLY A 50 3.75 -16.65 -11.84
N GLU A 51 3.86 -15.72 -10.87
CA GLU A 51 4.87 -15.78 -9.81
C GLU A 51 4.79 -17.08 -9.00
N SER A 52 5.93 -17.47 -8.42
CA SER A 52 6.00 -18.64 -7.54
C SER A 52 5.18 -18.45 -6.26
N THR A 53 5.00 -19.52 -5.48
CA THR A 53 4.51 -19.41 -4.11
C THR A 53 5.61 -19.87 -3.15
N PRO A 54 6.23 -18.96 -2.39
CA PRO A 54 5.96 -17.52 -2.30
C PRO A 54 6.47 -16.74 -3.53
N ALA A 55 5.89 -15.57 -3.80
CA ALA A 55 6.26 -14.72 -4.94
C ALA A 55 7.64 -14.11 -4.76
N ARG A 56 8.47 -14.04 -5.81
CA ARG A 56 9.82 -13.45 -5.73
C ARG A 56 9.78 -11.93 -5.68
N ALA A 57 8.84 -11.33 -6.40
CA ALA A 57 8.52 -9.92 -6.32
C ALA A 57 7.07 -9.75 -5.85
N ARG A 58 6.85 -8.98 -4.79
CA ARG A 58 5.54 -8.77 -4.18
C ARG A 58 5.31 -7.31 -3.84
N LEU A 59 4.07 -6.88 -3.99
CA LEU A 59 3.52 -5.62 -3.50
C LEU A 59 2.66 -5.89 -2.26
N ASP A 60 2.88 -5.16 -1.18
CA ASP A 60 2.07 -5.16 0.02
C ASP A 60 1.39 -3.81 0.20
N LEU A 61 0.07 -3.81 0.28
CA LEU A 61 -0.74 -2.62 0.49
C LEU A 61 -1.30 -2.66 1.91
N THR A 62 -1.17 -1.55 2.62
CA THR A 62 -1.82 -1.33 3.91
C THR A 62 -2.59 -0.01 3.86
N ALA A 63 -3.82 -0.04 4.35
CA ALA A 63 -4.65 1.13 4.57
C ALA A 63 -5.09 1.18 6.03
N GLN A 64 -4.90 2.32 6.68
CA GLN A 64 -5.30 2.52 8.07
C GLN A 64 -6.20 3.75 8.21
N TRP A 65 -7.33 3.54 8.87
CA TRP A 65 -8.25 4.60 9.23
C TRP A 65 -8.28 4.78 10.75
N THR A 66 -7.54 5.80 11.20
CA THR A 66 -7.35 6.08 12.62
C THR A 66 -8.64 6.56 13.27
N ALA A 67 -8.77 6.39 14.59
CA ALA A 67 -9.90 6.92 15.33
C ALA A 67 -10.03 8.45 15.23
N ALA A 68 -8.91 9.16 15.03
CA ALA A 68 -8.91 10.61 14.78
C ALA A 68 -9.53 10.94 13.41
N ALA A 69 -9.14 10.24 12.35
CA ALA A 69 -9.73 10.42 11.03
C ALA A 69 -11.21 10.01 10.98
N GLN A 70 -11.60 8.96 11.70
CA GLN A 70 -13.00 8.59 11.88
C GLN A 70 -13.80 9.68 12.61
N ALA A 71 -13.21 10.34 13.61
CA ALA A 71 -13.84 11.46 14.30
C ALA A 71 -14.03 12.68 13.38
N ALA A 72 -13.03 13.00 12.54
CA ALA A 72 -13.14 14.05 11.53
C ALA A 72 -14.26 13.74 10.51
N TYR A 73 -14.35 12.49 10.06
CA TYR A 73 -15.42 12.06 9.15
C TYR A 73 -16.80 12.20 9.79
N ARG A 74 -16.98 11.80 11.06
CA ARG A 74 -18.26 11.98 11.76
C ARG A 74 -18.68 13.45 11.89
N GLN A 75 -17.74 14.35 12.20
CA GLN A 75 -18.02 15.79 12.23
C GLN A 75 -18.52 16.29 10.87
N TRP A 76 -17.86 15.87 9.78
CA TRP A 76 -18.31 16.20 8.44
C TRP A 76 -19.72 15.65 8.13
N VAL A 77 -20.02 14.39 8.49
CA VAL A 77 -21.35 13.78 8.31
C VAL A 77 -22.44 14.54 9.08
N ASP A 78 -22.10 15.03 10.27
CA ASP A 78 -23.01 15.84 11.10
C ASP A 78 -23.22 17.26 10.54
N GLY A 79 -22.51 17.64 9.46
CA GLY A 79 -22.58 18.93 8.81
C GLY A 79 -21.71 20.01 9.47
N ASP A 80 -20.83 19.62 10.39
CA ASP A 80 -19.80 20.49 10.95
C ASP A 80 -18.60 20.61 9.99
N ASP A 81 -17.80 21.67 10.17
CA ASP A 81 -16.54 21.85 9.44
C ASP A 81 -15.37 21.29 10.28
N PRO A 82 -14.87 20.07 9.99
CA PRO A 82 -13.81 19.49 10.78
C PRO A 82 -12.51 20.30 10.63
N PRO A 83 -11.67 20.39 11.68
CA PRO A 83 -10.43 21.16 11.62
C PRO A 83 -9.42 20.62 10.61
N THR A 84 -9.58 19.36 10.19
CA THR A 84 -8.78 18.68 9.18
C THR A 84 -9.68 17.75 8.39
N SER A 85 -9.46 17.64 7.08
CA SER A 85 -10.12 16.62 6.27
C SER A 85 -9.87 15.22 6.81
N PRO A 86 -10.85 14.30 6.71
CA PRO A 86 -10.63 12.89 7.02
C PRO A 86 -9.52 12.32 6.13
N THR A 87 -8.65 11.51 6.71
CA THR A 87 -7.53 10.89 5.98
C THR A 87 -7.48 9.39 6.17
N ILE A 88 -6.91 8.69 5.19
CA ILE A 88 -6.52 7.28 5.29
C ILE A 88 -5.01 7.22 5.15
N ALA A 89 -4.32 6.65 6.14
CA ALA A 89 -2.89 6.37 5.99
C ALA A 89 -2.73 5.19 5.02
N LEU A 90 -1.84 5.33 4.06
CA LEU A 90 -1.58 4.35 3.02
C LEU A 90 -0.09 4.03 2.96
N ASP A 91 0.20 2.73 2.99
CA ASP A 91 1.55 2.20 2.79
C ASP A 91 1.56 1.24 1.60
N VAL A 92 2.55 1.43 0.73
CA VAL A 92 2.80 0.60 -0.45
C VAL A 92 4.23 0.09 -0.37
N ALA A 93 4.39 -1.17 0.03
CA ALA A 93 5.70 -1.81 0.17
C ALA A 93 5.98 -2.76 -1.00
N PHE A 94 7.18 -2.66 -1.56
CA PHE A 94 7.69 -3.58 -2.57
C PHE A 94 8.74 -4.47 -1.93
N ARG A 95 8.57 -5.77 -2.09
CA ARG A 95 9.48 -6.78 -1.55
C ARG A 95 10.00 -7.68 -2.66
N LEU A 96 11.32 -7.73 -2.78
CA LEU A 96 12.05 -8.72 -3.56
C LEU A 96 12.61 -9.75 -2.59
N GLN A 97 12.38 -11.02 -2.84
CA GLN A 97 12.85 -12.11 -1.98
C GLN A 97 13.51 -13.21 -2.81
N GLU A 98 14.13 -14.15 -2.10
CA GLU A 98 14.85 -15.29 -2.69
C GLU A 98 15.93 -14.86 -3.69
N GLN A 99 16.56 -13.70 -3.44
CA GLN A 99 17.65 -13.21 -4.28
C GLN A 99 18.91 -14.03 -3.98
N PRO A 100 19.61 -14.56 -5.01
CA PRO A 100 20.81 -15.38 -4.81
C PRO A 100 22.04 -14.54 -4.43
N GLU A 101 22.01 -13.24 -4.69
CA GLU A 101 23.09 -12.29 -4.42
C GLU A 101 22.53 -11.07 -3.66
N PRO A 102 23.36 -10.38 -2.85
CA PRO A 102 22.96 -9.14 -2.21
C PRO A 102 22.51 -8.10 -3.25
N PRO A 103 21.30 -7.53 -3.12
CA PRO A 103 20.81 -6.51 -4.05
C PRO A 103 21.69 -5.25 -4.05
N ASP A 104 21.94 -4.67 -5.24
CA ASP A 104 22.62 -3.38 -5.37
C ASP A 104 21.67 -2.23 -4.99
N VAL A 105 21.71 -1.85 -3.71
CA VAL A 105 20.89 -0.78 -3.15
C VAL A 105 21.10 0.55 -3.89
N ALA A 106 22.33 0.85 -4.32
CA ALA A 106 22.60 2.12 -4.97
C ALA A 106 21.95 2.21 -6.34
N ALA A 107 21.94 1.10 -7.10
CA ALA A 107 21.24 1.00 -8.37
C ALA A 107 19.70 1.05 -8.20
N LEU A 108 19.17 0.32 -7.21
CA LEU A 108 17.73 0.33 -6.91
C LEU A 108 17.25 1.72 -6.46
N HIS A 109 18.00 2.38 -5.58
CA HIS A 109 17.69 3.70 -5.07
C HIS A 109 17.69 4.79 -6.17
N GLN A 110 18.50 4.62 -7.22
CA GLN A 110 18.52 5.51 -8.39
C GLN A 110 17.35 5.26 -9.36
N THR A 111 16.86 4.02 -9.42
CA THR A 111 15.79 3.62 -10.34
C THR A 111 14.41 3.97 -9.77
N LEU A 112 14.23 3.75 -8.46
CA LEU A 112 12.98 3.99 -7.79
C LEU A 112 12.72 5.51 -7.63
N PRO A 113 11.48 5.99 -7.86
CA PRO A 113 11.13 7.39 -7.62
C PRO A 113 11.10 7.69 -6.11
N ILE A 114 11.28 8.96 -5.75
CA ILE A 114 11.19 9.40 -4.34
C ILE A 114 9.72 9.49 -3.90
N ASP A 115 8.84 9.95 -4.79
CA ASP A 115 7.44 10.20 -4.49
C ASP A 115 6.55 9.42 -5.48
N SER A 116 5.38 8.96 -5.01
CA SER A 116 4.34 8.37 -5.85
C SER A 116 3.66 9.43 -6.72
N PRO A 117 2.75 9.02 -7.64
CA PRO A 117 1.77 9.95 -8.18
C PRO A 117 0.97 10.66 -7.06
N PRO A 118 0.46 11.88 -7.30
CA PRO A 118 -0.34 12.61 -6.32
C PRO A 118 -1.61 11.86 -5.88
N LEU A 119 -1.91 11.91 -4.59
CA LEU A 119 -3.13 11.41 -3.94
C LEU A 119 -4.00 12.56 -3.42
N GLY A 120 -3.98 13.68 -4.14
CA GLY A 120 -4.58 14.95 -3.77
C GLY A 120 -3.47 15.99 -3.73
N ASP A 121 -3.36 16.70 -2.60
CA ASP A 121 -2.22 17.59 -2.34
C ASP A 121 -0.98 16.85 -1.80
N ASP A 122 -1.13 15.57 -1.45
CA ASP A 122 -0.07 14.71 -0.89
C ASP A 122 0.44 13.66 -1.90
N THR A 123 1.58 13.05 -1.59
CA THR A 123 2.15 11.88 -2.28
C THR A 123 2.63 10.87 -1.24
N LEU A 124 2.70 9.59 -1.61
CA LEU A 124 3.43 8.60 -0.81
C LEU A 124 4.93 8.80 -1.03
N ARG A 125 5.69 8.87 0.06
CA ARG A 125 7.13 9.12 0.01
C ARG A 125 7.89 7.85 0.33
N ARG A 126 8.94 7.59 -0.46
CA ARG A 126 9.83 6.45 -0.28
C ARG A 126 10.54 6.52 1.07
N ALA A 127 10.39 5.48 1.87
CA ALA A 127 11.13 5.25 3.10
C ALA A 127 12.53 4.68 2.81
N ASP A 128 13.36 4.57 3.86
CA ASP A 128 14.66 3.91 3.74
C ASP A 128 14.48 2.41 3.46
N PRO A 129 15.20 1.84 2.48
CA PRO A 129 15.06 0.43 2.17
C PRO A 129 15.76 -0.45 3.20
N THR A 130 15.29 -1.69 3.33
CA THR A 130 15.93 -2.73 4.15
C THR A 130 16.45 -3.87 3.28
N ILE A 131 17.52 -4.51 3.75
CA ILE A 131 17.99 -5.79 3.21
C ILE A 131 18.02 -6.81 4.34
N GLU A 132 17.42 -7.97 4.09
CA GLU A 132 17.49 -9.13 4.96
C GLU A 132 18.40 -10.19 4.32
N THR A 133 19.23 -10.84 5.14
CA THR A 133 19.97 -12.04 4.75
C THR A 133 19.34 -13.24 5.43
N ILE A 134 18.87 -14.20 4.64
CA ILE A 134 18.17 -15.39 5.10
C ILE A 134 19.11 -16.59 4.96
N TYR A 135 19.40 -17.24 6.10
CA TYR A 135 20.16 -18.48 6.11
C TYR A 135 19.23 -19.69 6.18
N GLY A 136 19.56 -20.74 5.43
CA GLY A 136 18.90 -22.04 5.56
C GLY A 136 19.16 -22.66 6.92
N ALA A 137 18.28 -23.58 7.34
CA ALA A 137 18.33 -24.18 8.68
C ALA A 137 19.66 -24.88 9.02
N ASP A 138 20.36 -25.42 8.01
CA ASP A 138 21.66 -26.09 8.19
C ASP A 138 22.87 -25.15 8.15
N LEU A 139 22.69 -23.86 7.80
CA LEU A 139 23.74 -22.85 7.64
C LEU A 139 24.87 -23.23 6.67
N THR A 140 24.68 -24.25 5.83
CA THR A 140 25.69 -24.74 4.89
C THR A 140 25.45 -24.27 3.46
N ALA A 141 24.19 -24.06 3.09
CA ALA A 141 23.81 -23.49 1.80
C ALA A 141 24.18 -22.00 1.74
N ALA A 142 24.35 -21.48 0.52
CA ALA A 142 24.46 -20.05 0.30
C ALA A 142 23.19 -19.36 0.83
N PRO A 143 23.31 -18.22 1.54
CA PRO A 143 22.14 -17.47 2.00
C PRO A 143 21.38 -16.90 0.80
N SER A 144 20.09 -16.63 1.00
CA SER A 144 19.32 -15.78 0.11
C SER A 144 19.14 -14.40 0.71
N TYR A 145 18.75 -13.44 -0.12
CA TYR A 145 18.55 -12.06 0.27
C TYR A 145 17.12 -11.62 -0.03
N ALA A 146 16.62 -10.71 0.79
CA ALA A 146 15.42 -9.94 0.49
C ALA A 146 15.72 -8.45 0.55
N TYR A 147 15.10 -7.69 -0.33
CA TYR A 147 15.10 -6.23 -0.35
C TYR A 147 13.67 -5.76 -0.20
N GLU A 148 13.45 -4.78 0.67
CA GLU A 148 12.15 -4.16 0.87
C GLU A 148 12.28 -2.65 0.86
N VAL A 149 11.30 -1.99 0.24
CA VAL A 149 11.17 -0.54 0.24
C VAL A 149 9.69 -0.17 0.33
N ALA A 150 9.35 0.71 1.26
CA ALA A 150 7.99 1.20 1.45
C ALA A 150 7.83 2.62 0.91
N TYR A 151 6.60 2.95 0.52
CA TYR A 151 6.14 4.29 0.26
C TYR A 151 4.98 4.58 1.22
N GLU A 152 5.14 5.62 2.03
CA GLU A 152 4.25 5.92 3.15
C GLU A 152 3.64 7.31 2.95
N GLY A 153 2.38 7.48 3.32
CA GLY A 153 1.71 8.78 3.24
C GLY A 153 0.23 8.71 3.58
N THR A 154 -0.49 9.78 3.22
CA THR A 154 -1.92 9.90 3.50
C THR A 154 -2.70 10.18 2.24
N LEU A 155 -3.85 9.52 2.12
CA LEU A 155 -4.92 9.89 1.21
C LEU A 155 -5.88 10.82 1.96
N ALA A 156 -5.81 12.11 1.67
CA ALA A 156 -6.80 13.06 2.15
C ALA A 156 -8.10 12.91 1.36
N LEU A 157 -9.22 12.85 2.08
CA LEU A 157 -10.55 12.75 1.51
C LEU A 157 -11.15 14.14 1.37
N SER A 158 -11.29 14.61 0.13
CA SER A 158 -11.98 15.84 -0.21
C SER A 158 -13.49 15.70 -0.07
N GLU A 159 -14.22 16.81 -0.06
CA GLU A 159 -15.69 16.80 -0.06
C GLU A 159 -16.26 16.04 -1.28
N ALA A 160 -15.59 16.11 -2.44
CA ALA A 160 -15.96 15.36 -3.62
C ALA A 160 -15.82 13.85 -3.38
N ASP A 161 -14.73 13.40 -2.77
CA ASP A 161 -14.52 11.98 -2.47
C ASP A 161 -15.57 11.45 -1.48
N LEU A 162 -15.87 12.23 -0.43
CA LEU A 162 -16.87 11.88 0.59
C LEU A 162 -18.31 11.81 0.04
N THR A 163 -18.56 12.46 -1.12
CA THR A 163 -19.86 12.46 -1.80
C THR A 163 -19.91 11.55 -3.03
N GLY A 164 -18.86 10.76 -3.29
CA GLY A 164 -18.80 9.78 -4.37
C GLY A 164 -18.37 10.37 -5.73
N GLY A 165 -17.53 11.40 -5.73
CA GLY A 165 -16.92 11.97 -6.92
C GLY A 165 -15.88 11.03 -7.57
N PRO A 166 -15.67 11.12 -8.90
CA PRO A 166 -14.78 10.22 -9.63
C PRO A 166 -13.28 10.47 -9.37
N GLU A 167 -12.94 11.60 -8.77
CA GLU A 167 -11.54 12.02 -8.57
C GLU A 167 -10.76 11.04 -7.68
N LEU A 168 -11.43 10.40 -6.71
CA LEU A 168 -10.82 9.36 -5.89
C LEU A 168 -10.35 8.19 -6.76
N ASP A 169 -11.22 7.69 -7.64
CA ASP A 169 -10.93 6.57 -8.52
C ASP A 169 -9.81 6.89 -9.51
N ASP A 170 -9.76 8.12 -10.04
CA ASP A 170 -8.68 8.57 -10.92
C ASP A 170 -7.32 8.54 -10.21
N ARG A 171 -7.27 9.05 -8.97
CA ARG A 171 -6.03 9.07 -8.15
C ARG A 171 -5.59 7.66 -7.78
N LEU A 172 -6.53 6.80 -7.37
CA LEU A 172 -6.22 5.41 -7.07
C LEU A 172 -5.76 4.67 -8.33
N THR A 173 -6.40 4.89 -9.49
CA THR A 173 -6.00 4.31 -10.78
C THR A 173 -4.55 4.67 -11.13
N ALA A 174 -4.16 5.93 -10.96
CA ALA A 174 -2.78 6.37 -11.16
C ALA A 174 -1.81 5.66 -10.20
N LEU A 175 -2.18 5.50 -8.92
CA LEU A 175 -1.40 4.77 -7.93
C LEU A 175 -1.21 3.30 -8.33
N GLY A 176 -2.27 2.62 -8.78
CA GLY A 176 -2.20 1.22 -9.20
C GLY A 176 -1.28 1.00 -10.40
N GLY A 177 -1.42 1.83 -11.43
CA GLY A 177 -0.56 1.76 -12.62
C GLY A 177 0.91 2.01 -12.29
N TRP A 178 1.18 2.98 -11.40
CA TRP A 178 2.52 3.23 -10.88
C TRP A 178 3.07 2.04 -10.07
N ALA A 179 2.27 1.47 -9.17
CA ALA A 179 2.70 0.35 -8.34
C ALA A 179 3.02 -0.89 -9.18
N ALA A 180 2.16 -1.23 -10.14
CA ALA A 180 2.42 -2.34 -11.06
C ALA A 180 3.68 -2.08 -11.92
N GLY A 181 3.87 -0.85 -12.39
CA GLY A 181 5.06 -0.44 -13.13
C GLY A 181 6.36 -0.57 -12.33
N LEU A 182 6.35 -0.19 -11.05
CA LEU A 182 7.51 -0.37 -10.17
C LEU A 182 7.76 -1.84 -9.86
N LEU A 183 6.71 -2.61 -9.56
CA LEU A 183 6.87 -4.04 -9.29
C LEU A 183 7.48 -4.78 -10.49
N ALA A 184 7.06 -4.45 -11.72
CA ALA A 184 7.61 -5.01 -12.95
C ALA A 184 9.07 -4.57 -13.24
N GLN A 185 9.51 -3.41 -12.73
CA GLN A 185 10.91 -2.99 -12.84
C GLN A 185 11.81 -3.71 -11.83
N LEU A 186 11.24 -4.16 -10.71
CA LEU A 186 11.95 -4.84 -9.63
C LEU A 186 12.06 -6.35 -9.86
N SER A 187 11.13 -6.96 -10.60
CA SER A 187 11.06 -8.40 -10.90
C SER A 187 12.13 -8.91 -11.88
#